data_AF-A0A7C4RL08-F1
#
_entry.id   AF-A0A7C4RL08-F1
#
_cell.length_a   1.000
_cell.length_b   1.000
_cell.length_c   1.000
_cell.angle_alpha   90.00
_cell.angle_beta   90.00
_cell.angle_gamma   90.00
#
_symmetry.space_group_name_H-M   'P 1'
#
loop_
_entity.id
_entity.type
_entity.pdbx_description
1 polymer ?
#
loop_
_entity_poly.entity_id
_entity_poly.type
_entity_poly.pdbx_seq_one_letter_code
_entity_poly.pdbx_strand_id
1 'polypeptide(L)'
;MNKLSEIKIRIYAVEIMSHVKKSMTYKELSSELKMSAPVISRYIKGHVLPSLDRAQKIIEWFEVSYFKKMLQDEIQVKDNGVIDVSFLTYDTVLQRVIAKQALNYFKNVEVTKILTVETNGIPIALQIGNEFIVDVIIARKERQIGFEKYIEATYALTPPTIKSLYIPKNALKKSDKVLVVDDLIRTGNTIKA
;
A
#
# COMPACT_ATOMS: atom_id res chain seq x y z
N MET A 1 -5.86 24.52 3.46
CA MET A 1 -4.72 23.58 3.54
C MET A 1 -3.52 24.31 4.15
N ASN A 2 -2.82 23.72 5.13
CA ASN A 2 -1.67 24.38 5.76
C ASN A 2 -0.38 24.20 4.93
N LYS A 3 0.69 24.94 5.26
CA LYS A 3 1.94 24.93 4.49
C LYS A 3 2.64 23.56 4.51
N LEU A 4 2.56 22.84 5.62
CA LEU A 4 3.13 21.51 5.75
C LEU A 4 2.46 20.52 4.79
N SER A 5 1.12 20.54 4.70
CA SER A 5 0.36 19.70 3.76
C SER A 5 0.72 20.00 2.31
N GLU A 6 0.85 21.28 1.95
CA GLU A 6 1.29 21.68 0.61
C GLU A 6 2.67 21.11 0.27
N ILE A 7 3.65 21.22 1.19
CA ILE A 7 5.00 20.70 1.00
C ILE A 7 4.98 19.17 0.86
N LYS A 8 4.21 18.46 1.69
CA LYS A 8 4.06 17.00 1.60
C LYS A 8 3.54 16.55 0.24
N ILE A 9 2.55 17.26 -0.33
CA ILE A 9 2.02 16.96 -1.68
C ILE A 9 3.11 17.14 -2.73
N ARG A 10 3.88 18.23 -2.64
CA ARG A 10 4.97 18.52 -3.59
C ARG A 10 6.09 17.49 -3.53
N ILE A 11 6.45 17.04 -2.33
CA ILE A 11 7.43 15.96 -2.11
C ILE A 11 6.89 14.65 -2.70
N TYR A 12 5.63 14.32 -2.42
CA TYR A 12 5.01 13.10 -2.92
C TYR A 12 4.98 13.02 -4.45
N ALA A 13 4.69 14.13 -5.13
CA ALA A 13 4.78 14.20 -6.59
C ALA A 13 6.20 13.91 -7.11
N VAL A 14 7.25 14.35 -6.41
CA VAL A 14 8.64 14.06 -6.78
C VAL A 14 8.97 12.58 -6.55
N GLU A 15 8.53 11.99 -5.43
CA GLU A 15 8.73 10.57 -5.14
C GLU A 15 8.07 9.67 -6.19
N ILE A 16 6.85 10.01 -6.63
CA ILE A 16 6.19 9.35 -7.76
C ILE A 16 7.04 9.45 -9.02
N MET A 17 7.45 10.66 -9.42
CA MET A 17 8.25 10.83 -10.64
C MET A 17 9.56 10.04 -10.58
N SER A 18 10.23 10.05 -9.43
CA SER A 18 11.46 9.29 -9.20
C SER A 18 11.24 7.79 -9.30
N HIS A 19 10.11 7.29 -8.80
CA HIS A 19 9.74 5.88 -8.94
C HIS A 19 9.42 5.52 -10.40
N VAL A 20 8.59 6.30 -11.09
CA VAL A 20 8.26 6.06 -12.51
C VAL A 20 9.49 6.15 -13.43
N LYS A 21 10.48 6.98 -13.07
CA LYS A 21 11.74 7.11 -13.82
C LYS A 21 12.58 5.82 -13.82
N LYS A 22 12.28 4.83 -12.96
CA LYS A 22 12.92 3.50 -13.01
C LYS A 22 12.57 2.74 -14.29
N SER A 23 11.36 2.94 -14.82
CA SER A 23 10.83 2.25 -16.00
C SER A 23 10.61 3.17 -17.20
N MET A 24 10.58 4.50 -17.02
CA MET A 24 10.44 5.48 -18.09
C MET A 24 11.66 6.39 -18.23
N THR A 25 11.98 6.80 -19.45
CA THR A 25 12.98 7.82 -19.76
C THR A 25 12.46 9.23 -19.47
N TYR A 26 13.37 10.21 -19.38
CA TYR A 26 12.97 11.62 -19.28
C TYR A 26 12.16 12.10 -20.49
N LYS A 27 12.41 11.53 -21.68
CA LYS A 27 11.70 11.89 -22.91
C LYS A 27 10.25 11.41 -22.84
N GLU A 28 10.02 10.20 -22.37
CA GLU A 28 8.66 9.65 -22.21
C GLU A 28 7.88 10.42 -21.14
N LEU A 29 8.48 10.64 -19.96
CA LEU A 29 7.86 11.48 -18.91
C LEU A 29 7.57 12.90 -19.39
N SER A 30 8.43 13.46 -20.24
CA SER A 30 8.25 14.78 -20.84
C SER A 30 7.01 14.84 -21.73
N SER A 31 6.79 13.80 -22.53
CA SER A 31 5.62 13.65 -23.39
C SER A 31 4.33 13.52 -22.57
N GLU A 32 4.34 12.65 -21.56
CA GLU A 32 3.18 12.38 -20.69
C GLU A 32 2.74 13.62 -19.89
N LEU A 33 3.69 14.26 -19.20
CA LEU A 33 3.41 15.36 -18.29
C LEU A 33 3.38 16.75 -18.95
N LYS A 34 3.66 16.83 -20.26
CA LYS A 34 3.79 18.09 -21.01
C LYS A 34 4.75 19.09 -20.34
N MET A 35 5.86 18.57 -19.81
CA MET A 35 6.93 19.35 -19.19
C MET A 35 8.26 19.03 -19.87
N SER A 36 9.20 19.98 -19.94
CA SER A 36 10.50 19.69 -20.56
C SER A 36 11.33 18.71 -19.72
N ALA A 37 12.10 17.85 -20.39
CA ALA A 37 13.01 16.90 -19.73
C ALA A 37 13.98 17.55 -18.71
N PRO A 38 14.55 18.75 -18.96
CA PRO A 38 15.36 19.44 -17.94
C PRO A 38 14.59 19.81 -16.67
N VAL A 39 13.31 20.21 -16.79
CA VAL A 39 12.46 20.52 -15.64
C VAL A 39 12.18 19.27 -14.82
N ILE A 40 11.82 18.15 -15.47
CA ILE A 40 11.59 16.86 -14.81
C ILE A 40 12.86 16.39 -14.09
N SER A 41 14.02 16.49 -14.75
CA SER A 41 15.32 16.15 -14.15
C SER A 41 15.62 16.97 -12.90
N ARG A 42 15.35 18.29 -12.92
CA ARG A 42 15.51 19.15 -11.74
C ARG A 42 14.59 18.75 -10.59
N TYR A 43 13.36 18.33 -10.88
CA TYR A 43 12.44 17.84 -9.84
C TYR A 43 12.91 16.51 -9.24
N ILE A 44 13.19 15.50 -10.08
CA ILE A 44 13.62 14.17 -9.64
C ILE A 44 14.92 14.23 -8.83
N LYS A 45 15.86 15.09 -9.22
CA LYS A 45 17.11 15.31 -8.47
C LYS A 45 16.95 16.17 -7.21
N GLY A 46 15.74 16.67 -6.92
CA GLY A 46 15.46 17.47 -5.74
C GLY A 46 16.02 18.90 -5.77
N HIS A 47 16.48 19.39 -6.93
CA HIS A 47 16.99 20.77 -7.04
C HIS A 47 15.90 21.82 -6.87
N VAL A 48 14.66 21.49 -7.25
CA VAL A 48 13.47 22.35 -7.12
C VAL A 48 12.26 21.46 -6.88
N LEU A 49 11.31 21.89 -6.04
CA LEU A 49 10.01 21.23 -5.93
C LEU A 49 9.01 21.81 -6.94
N PRO A 50 8.16 21.00 -7.59
CA PRO A 50 7.09 21.52 -8.46
C PRO A 50 6.18 22.48 -7.70
N SER A 51 5.49 23.40 -8.38
CA SER A 51 4.40 24.18 -7.74
C SER A 51 3.29 23.24 -7.26
N LEU A 52 2.41 23.70 -6.37
CA LEU A 52 1.29 22.88 -5.88
C LEU A 52 0.42 22.34 -7.04
N ASP A 53 0.03 23.22 -7.97
CA ASP A 53 -0.77 22.86 -9.15
C ASP A 53 -0.06 21.79 -10.01
N ARG A 54 1.25 21.96 -10.26
CA ARG A 54 2.03 20.96 -11.00
C ARG A 54 2.13 19.64 -10.24
N ALA A 55 2.35 19.67 -8.93
CA ALA A 55 2.41 18.49 -8.09
C ALA A 55 1.11 17.69 -8.14
N GLN A 56 -0.04 18.38 -8.04
CA GLN A 56 -1.35 17.75 -8.13
C GLN A 56 -1.58 17.10 -9.50
N LYS A 57 -1.23 17.78 -10.60
CA LYS A 57 -1.31 17.20 -11.95
C LYS A 57 -0.45 15.97 -12.14
N ILE A 58 0.75 15.96 -11.56
CA ILE A 58 1.65 14.79 -11.59
C ILE A 58 1.02 13.61 -10.84
N ILE A 59 0.48 13.85 -9.65
CA ILE A 59 -0.17 12.81 -8.83
C ILE A 59 -1.40 12.27 -9.56
N GLU A 60 -2.26 13.16 -10.07
CA GLU A 60 -3.47 12.79 -10.82
C GLU A 60 -3.13 11.96 -12.06
N TRP A 61 -2.17 12.41 -12.88
CA TRP A 61 -1.69 11.63 -14.04
C TRP A 61 -1.22 10.25 -13.62
N PHE A 62 -0.44 10.16 -12.55
CA PHE A 62 0.06 8.88 -12.08
C PHE A 62 -1.09 7.97 -11.64
N GLU A 63 -2.02 8.45 -10.81
CA GLU A 63 -3.15 7.67 -10.30
C GLU A 63 -4.10 7.21 -11.40
N VAL A 64 -4.41 8.09 -12.37
CA VAL A 64 -5.41 7.83 -13.41
C VAL A 64 -4.83 7.09 -14.60
N SER A 65 -3.63 7.46 -15.05
CA SER A 65 -3.07 7.02 -16.33
C SER A 65 -1.96 5.98 -16.20
N TYR A 66 -1.19 5.99 -15.11
CA TYR A 66 0.01 5.16 -15.01
C TYR A 66 -0.08 4.00 -14.00
N PHE A 67 -0.76 4.21 -12.87
CA PHE A 67 -0.75 3.30 -11.73
C PHE A 67 -1.19 1.88 -12.09
N LYS A 68 -2.29 1.75 -12.85
CA LYS A 68 -2.78 0.45 -13.32
C LYS A 68 -1.76 -0.26 -14.21
N LYS A 69 -1.15 0.47 -15.15
CA LYS A 69 -0.13 -0.07 -16.05
C LYS A 69 1.07 -0.59 -15.25
N MET A 70 1.56 0.23 -14.33
CA MET A 70 2.68 -0.13 -13.45
C MET A 70 2.39 -1.40 -12.65
N LEU A 71 1.19 -1.55 -12.07
CA LEU A 71 0.81 -2.78 -11.39
C LEU A 71 0.80 -3.99 -12.34
N GLN A 72 0.33 -3.83 -13.58
CA GLN A 72 0.31 -4.91 -14.57
C GLN A 72 1.73 -5.33 -15.00
N ASP A 73 2.66 -4.37 -15.07
CA ASP A 73 4.06 -4.64 -15.43
C ASP A 73 4.82 -5.36 -14.29
N GLU A 74 4.45 -5.12 -13.03
CA GLU A 74 5.08 -5.74 -11.84
C GLU A 74 4.49 -7.13 -11.50
N ILE A 75 3.19 -7.35 -11.73
CA ILE A 75 2.53 -8.63 -11.40
C ILE A 75 2.94 -9.71 -12.40
N GLN A 76 3.66 -10.72 -11.92
CA GLN A 76 4.07 -11.86 -12.73
C GLN A 76 3.25 -13.10 -12.39
N VAL A 77 2.70 -13.75 -13.41
CA VAL A 77 2.05 -15.06 -13.27
C VAL A 77 2.99 -16.13 -13.80
N LYS A 78 3.47 -16.99 -12.91
CA LYS A 78 4.37 -18.10 -13.26
C LYS A 78 3.57 -19.22 -13.93
N ASP A 79 4.26 -20.07 -14.70
CA ASP A 79 3.63 -21.16 -15.49
C ASP A 79 2.83 -22.16 -14.62
N ASN A 80 3.17 -22.28 -13.34
CA ASN A 80 2.47 -23.12 -12.36
C ASN A 80 1.25 -22.43 -11.70
N GLY A 81 0.84 -21.26 -12.19
CA GLY A 81 -0.28 -20.47 -11.67
C GLY A 81 0.03 -19.67 -10.40
N VAL A 82 1.30 -19.58 -9.98
CA VAL A 82 1.71 -18.73 -8.85
C VAL A 82 1.78 -17.28 -9.30
N ILE A 83 1.06 -16.40 -8.59
CA ILE A 83 1.11 -14.95 -8.78
C ILE A 83 2.19 -14.39 -7.85
N ASP A 84 3.21 -13.77 -8.42
CA ASP A 84 4.28 -13.11 -7.68
C ASP A 84 3.89 -11.65 -7.40
N VAL A 85 3.66 -11.37 -6.11
CA VAL A 85 3.37 -10.02 -5.61
C VAL A 85 4.46 -9.52 -4.66
N SER A 86 5.66 -10.10 -4.71
CA SER A 86 6.75 -9.80 -3.78
C SER A 86 7.13 -8.31 -3.78
N PHE A 87 6.93 -7.60 -4.89
CA PHE A 87 7.14 -6.16 -5.01
C PHE A 87 6.35 -5.33 -3.98
N LEU A 88 5.18 -5.82 -3.56
CA LEU A 88 4.39 -5.20 -2.49
C LEU A 88 5.10 -5.20 -1.13
N THR A 89 6.11 -6.05 -0.94
CA THR A 89 6.86 -6.14 0.32
C THR A 89 8.02 -5.17 0.42
N TYR A 90 8.56 -4.68 -0.70
CA TYR A 90 9.77 -3.84 -0.72
C TYR A 90 9.63 -2.50 -1.46
N ASP A 91 8.67 -2.31 -2.36
CA ASP A 91 8.49 -1.01 -3.02
C ASP A 91 7.68 -0.04 -2.16
N THR A 92 8.39 0.76 -1.37
CA THR A 92 7.78 1.71 -0.42
C THR A 92 7.00 2.84 -1.07
N VAL A 93 7.32 3.24 -2.31
CA VAL A 93 6.56 4.28 -3.00
C VAL A 93 5.21 3.72 -3.39
N LEU A 94 5.19 2.50 -3.93
CA LEU A 94 3.94 1.82 -4.27
C LEU A 94 3.07 1.56 -3.04
N GLN A 95 3.65 1.07 -1.94
CA GLN A 95 2.92 0.87 -0.70
C GLN A 95 2.24 2.16 -0.21
N ARG A 96 2.93 3.31 -0.33
CA ARG A 96 2.37 4.63 0.02
C ARG A 96 1.25 5.08 -0.91
N VAL A 97 1.38 4.82 -2.22
CA VAL A 97 0.31 5.10 -3.19
C VAL A 97 -0.94 4.30 -2.82
N ILE A 98 -0.79 3.00 -2.59
CA ILE A 98 -1.89 2.10 -2.19
C ILE A 98 -2.54 2.61 -0.90
N ALA A 99 -1.73 3.02 0.08
CA ALA A 99 -2.23 3.56 1.34
C ALA A 99 -3.05 4.84 1.17
N LYS A 100 -2.62 5.75 0.30
CA LYS A 100 -3.37 6.98 -0.01
C LYS A 100 -4.68 6.69 -0.75
N GLN A 101 -4.67 5.74 -1.68
CA GLN A 101 -5.90 5.30 -2.34
C GLN A 101 -6.87 4.66 -1.35
N ALA A 102 -6.38 3.82 -0.44
CA ALA A 102 -7.19 3.23 0.63
C ALA A 102 -7.79 4.32 1.53
N LEU A 103 -6.99 5.31 1.96
CA LEU A 103 -7.47 6.45 2.73
C LEU A 103 -8.57 7.20 1.99
N ASN A 104 -8.39 7.52 0.71
CA ASN A 104 -9.41 8.24 -0.06
C ASN A 104 -10.69 7.40 -0.28
N TYR A 105 -10.55 6.09 -0.48
CA TYR A 105 -11.68 5.17 -0.67
C TYR A 105 -12.51 5.02 0.61
N PHE A 106 -11.85 4.86 1.76
CA PHE A 106 -12.50 4.66 3.06
C PHE A 106 -12.62 5.95 3.90
N LYS A 107 -12.38 7.15 3.34
CA LYS A 107 -12.41 8.42 4.09
C LYS A 107 -13.71 8.73 4.82
N ASN A 108 -14.82 8.15 4.35
CA ASN A 108 -16.15 8.32 4.95
C ASN A 108 -16.54 7.16 5.86
N VAL A 109 -15.62 6.22 6.11
CA VAL A 109 -15.81 5.08 7.01
C VAL A 109 -14.91 5.30 8.21
N GLU A 110 -15.47 5.14 9.40
CA GLU A 110 -14.68 5.17 10.62
C GLU A 110 -13.86 3.87 10.72
N VAL A 111 -12.54 4.01 10.67
CA VAL A 111 -11.57 2.92 10.84
C VAL A 111 -10.80 3.21 12.12
N THR A 112 -10.82 2.28 13.08
CA THR A 112 -10.10 2.41 14.36
C THR A 112 -8.88 1.51 14.47
N LYS A 113 -8.78 0.50 13.60
CA LYS A 113 -7.67 -0.47 13.53
C LYS A 113 -7.47 -0.97 12.10
N ILE A 114 -6.23 -1.28 11.75
CA ILE A 114 -5.92 -2.10 10.57
C ILE A 114 -5.61 -3.52 11.04
N LEU A 115 -6.09 -4.53 10.32
CA LEU A 115 -5.75 -5.94 10.55
C LEU A 115 -5.18 -6.56 9.29
N THR A 116 -4.08 -7.29 9.41
CA THR A 116 -3.48 -8.08 8.33
C THR A 116 -3.04 -9.43 8.88
N VAL A 117 -2.86 -10.40 7.99
CA VAL A 117 -2.19 -11.67 8.31
C VAL A 117 -0.72 -11.56 7.93
N GLU A 118 0.17 -12.23 8.68
CA GLU A 118 1.58 -12.31 8.29
C GLU A 118 1.80 -13.14 7.01
N THR A 119 2.69 -12.75 6.11
CA THR A 119 3.77 -11.76 6.29
C THR A 119 3.70 -10.63 5.26
N ASN A 120 3.29 -10.94 4.03
CA ASN A 120 3.42 -10.05 2.89
C ASN A 120 2.47 -8.84 2.93
N GLY A 121 1.30 -8.96 3.56
CA GLY A 121 0.36 -7.84 3.73
C GLY A 121 0.85 -6.77 4.73
N ILE A 122 1.82 -7.09 5.59
CA ILE A 122 2.28 -6.21 6.67
C ILE A 122 2.77 -4.85 6.16
N PRO A 123 3.67 -4.75 5.15
CA PRO A 123 4.18 -3.45 4.71
C PRO A 123 3.08 -2.51 4.20
N ILE A 124 2.09 -3.04 3.46
CA ILE A 124 0.95 -2.23 3.00
C ILE A 124 0.05 -1.85 4.17
N ALA A 125 -0.27 -2.79 5.05
CA ALA A 125 -1.10 -2.52 6.23
C ALA A 125 -0.51 -1.44 7.14
N LEU A 126 0.82 -1.43 7.29
CA LEU A 126 1.56 -0.39 8.01
C LEU A 126 1.43 0.99 7.34
N GLN A 127 1.59 1.08 6.02
CA GLN A 127 1.41 2.35 5.31
C GLN A 127 -0.04 2.85 5.43
N ILE A 128 -1.03 1.95 5.32
CA ILE A 128 -2.45 2.30 5.52
C ILE A 128 -2.66 2.79 6.95
N GLY A 129 -2.18 2.07 7.97
CA GLY A 129 -2.30 2.48 9.37
C GLY A 129 -1.70 3.86 9.64
N ASN A 130 -0.58 4.20 8.99
CA ASN A 130 0.03 5.52 9.07
C ASN A 130 -0.85 6.63 8.48
N GLU A 131 -1.51 6.38 7.35
CA GLU A 131 -2.41 7.37 6.73
C GLU A 131 -3.71 7.56 7.54
N PHE A 132 -4.24 6.49 8.14
CA PHE A 132 -5.41 6.55 9.04
C PHE A 132 -5.08 7.00 10.47
N ILE A 133 -3.80 6.97 10.86
CA ILE A 133 -3.31 7.25 12.22
C ILE A 133 -3.96 6.29 13.24
N VAL A 134 -3.88 4.98 12.96
CA VAL A 134 -4.43 3.92 13.82
C VAL A 134 -3.45 2.76 13.97
N ASP A 135 -3.60 1.99 15.05
CA ASP A 135 -2.76 0.82 15.28
C ASP A 135 -3.01 -0.28 14.24
N VAL A 136 -1.95 -0.99 13.90
CA VAL A 136 -1.97 -2.15 13.01
C VAL A 136 -1.81 -3.43 13.83
N ILE A 137 -2.79 -4.32 13.70
CA ILE A 137 -2.79 -5.64 14.32
C ILE A 137 -2.35 -6.67 13.27
N ILE A 138 -1.47 -7.57 13.69
CA ILE A 138 -0.96 -8.64 12.82
C ILE A 138 -1.42 -9.97 13.39
N ALA A 139 -2.26 -10.67 12.62
CA ALA A 139 -2.64 -12.04 12.88
C ALA A 139 -1.51 -12.98 12.46
N ARG A 140 -1.08 -13.82 13.40
CA ARG A 140 0.07 -14.72 13.23
C ARG A 140 -0.37 -16.16 13.06
N LYS A 141 0.42 -16.95 12.34
CA LYS A 141 0.18 -18.37 12.12
C LYS A 141 0.56 -19.21 13.34
N GLU A 142 1.34 -18.63 14.25
CA GLU A 142 1.79 -19.23 15.50
C GLU A 142 1.51 -18.31 16.69
N ARG A 143 1.33 -18.91 17.87
CA ARG A 143 1.18 -18.15 19.13
C ARG A 143 2.51 -17.53 19.53
N GLN A 144 2.51 -16.27 19.91
CA GLN A 144 3.71 -15.62 20.41
C GLN A 144 4.04 -16.04 21.85
N ILE A 145 5.31 -16.04 22.19
CA ILE A 145 5.72 -16.17 23.58
C ILE A 145 5.42 -14.83 24.27
N GLY A 146 4.75 -14.86 25.43
CA GLY A 146 4.51 -13.66 26.25
C GLY A 146 3.07 -13.15 26.33
N PHE A 147 2.09 -13.78 25.65
CA PHE A 147 0.66 -13.51 25.90
C PHE A 147 -0.05 -14.74 26.46
N GLU A 148 -0.90 -14.52 27.47
CA GLU A 148 -1.65 -15.59 28.13
C GLU A 148 -2.93 -15.99 27.36
N LYS A 149 -3.55 -15.04 26.65
CA LYS A 149 -4.86 -15.23 26.00
C LYS A 149 -4.84 -14.73 24.56
N TYR A 150 -5.46 -15.52 23.69
CA TYR A 150 -5.56 -15.27 22.26
C TYR A 150 -7.01 -15.27 21.79
N ILE A 151 -7.27 -14.50 20.74
CA ILE A 151 -8.37 -14.77 19.81
C ILE A 151 -7.78 -15.67 18.72
N GLU A 152 -8.45 -16.78 18.44
CA GLU A 152 -8.03 -17.81 17.49
C GLU A 152 -9.10 -17.97 16.40
N ALA A 153 -8.66 -18.02 15.15
CA ALA A 153 -9.50 -18.35 14.00
C ALA A 153 -8.85 -19.50 13.21
N THR A 154 -9.65 -20.47 12.76
CA THR A 154 -9.16 -21.61 11.98
C THR A 154 -9.85 -21.66 10.62
N TYR A 155 -9.08 -22.02 9.59
CA TYR A 155 -9.61 -22.15 8.23
C TYR A 155 -8.95 -23.31 7.48
N ALA A 156 -9.73 -23.92 6.59
CA ALA A 156 -9.28 -25.02 5.76
C ALA A 156 -8.78 -24.53 4.39
N LEU A 157 -7.71 -25.15 3.92
CA LEU A 157 -7.20 -25.01 2.56
C LEU A 157 -7.43 -26.30 1.76
N THR A 158 -7.28 -26.20 0.44
CA THR A 158 -7.31 -27.33 -0.49
C THR A 158 -5.91 -27.49 -1.09
N PRO A 159 -5.27 -28.68 -1.03
CA PRO A 159 -5.68 -29.92 -0.34
C PRO A 159 -5.83 -29.77 1.20
N PRO A 160 -6.55 -30.66 1.90
CA PRO A 160 -7.04 -30.45 3.26
C PRO A 160 -5.91 -30.18 4.25
N THR A 161 -5.73 -28.91 4.57
CA THR A 161 -4.81 -28.43 5.61
C THR A 161 -5.55 -27.42 6.46
N ILE A 162 -5.54 -27.58 7.77
CA ILE A 162 -6.09 -26.60 8.71
C ILE A 162 -4.98 -25.62 9.07
N LYS A 163 -5.26 -24.33 8.95
CA LYS A 163 -4.40 -23.25 9.45
C LYS A 163 -5.13 -22.49 10.55
N SER A 164 -4.35 -22.04 11.53
CA SER A 164 -4.83 -21.19 12.60
C SER A 164 -4.21 -19.80 12.48
N LEU A 165 -4.96 -18.79 12.92
CA LEU A 165 -4.53 -17.42 13.07
C LEU A 165 -4.73 -16.98 14.51
N TYR A 166 -3.77 -16.25 15.05
CA TYR A 166 -3.74 -15.83 16.44
C TYR A 166 -3.48 -14.33 16.54
N ILE A 167 -4.28 -13.66 17.38
CA ILE A 167 -4.00 -12.29 17.85
C ILE A 167 -4.12 -12.24 19.38
N PRO A 168 -3.33 -11.40 20.08
CA PRO A 168 -3.49 -11.20 21.51
C PRO A 168 -4.92 -10.73 21.85
N LYS A 169 -5.52 -11.28 22.92
CA LYS A 169 -6.93 -10.97 23.27
C LYS A 169 -7.19 -9.47 23.52
N ASN A 170 -6.18 -8.74 23.95
CA ASN A 170 -6.25 -7.29 24.20
C ASN A 170 -5.97 -6.43 22.96
N ALA A 171 -5.62 -7.03 21.82
CA ALA A 171 -5.33 -6.30 20.58
C ALA A 171 -6.58 -5.68 19.92
N LEU A 172 -7.75 -6.27 20.15
CA LEU A 172 -9.04 -5.81 19.63
C LEU A 172 -10.09 -5.70 20.74
N LYS A 173 -10.94 -4.68 20.64
CA LYS A 173 -12.13 -4.47 21.48
C LYS A 173 -13.38 -4.64 20.63
N LYS A 174 -14.51 -4.95 21.27
CA LYS A 174 -15.81 -5.10 20.58
C LYS A 174 -16.28 -3.84 19.83
N SER A 175 -15.78 -2.67 20.21
CA SER A 175 -16.12 -1.38 19.59
C SER A 175 -15.22 -1.04 18.39
N ASP A 176 -14.17 -1.82 18.11
CA ASP A 176 -13.25 -1.49 17.02
C ASP A 176 -13.90 -1.69 15.66
N LYS A 177 -13.64 -0.74 14.75
CA LYS A 177 -14.00 -0.82 13.33
C LYS A 177 -12.73 -1.13 12.54
N VAL A 178 -12.63 -2.37 12.09
CA VAL A 178 -11.38 -2.93 11.56
C VAL A 178 -11.39 -2.91 10.04
N LEU A 179 -10.36 -2.31 9.43
CA LEU A 179 -10.07 -2.47 8.01
C LEU A 179 -9.11 -3.64 7.83
N VAL A 180 -9.58 -4.70 7.18
CA VAL A 180 -8.77 -5.89 6.86
C VAL A 180 -8.00 -5.65 5.56
N VAL A 181 -6.70 -5.94 5.58
CA VAL A 181 -5.77 -5.72 4.47
C VAL A 181 -5.02 -7.03 4.19
N ASP A 182 -4.87 -7.37 2.91
CA ASP A 182 -4.10 -8.52 2.44
C ASP A 182 -3.40 -8.17 1.12
N ASP A 183 -2.30 -8.86 0.81
CA ASP A 183 -1.52 -8.62 -0.42
C ASP A 183 -2.14 -9.30 -1.64
N LEU A 184 -2.71 -10.50 -1.45
CA LEU A 184 -3.32 -11.27 -2.53
C LEU A 184 -4.52 -12.08 -2.05
N ILE A 185 -5.68 -11.82 -2.67
CA ILE A 185 -6.91 -12.57 -2.40
C ILE A 185 -7.10 -13.63 -3.49
N ARG A 186 -7.08 -14.92 -3.10
CA ARG A 186 -7.33 -16.04 -4.02
C ARG A 186 -8.66 -16.76 -3.75
N THR A 187 -8.76 -17.50 -2.65
CA THR A 187 -10.00 -18.20 -2.27
C THR A 187 -10.86 -17.41 -1.29
N GLY A 188 -10.29 -16.39 -0.65
CA GLY A 188 -10.93 -15.61 0.41
C GLY A 188 -10.96 -16.29 1.78
N ASN A 189 -10.53 -17.55 1.91
CA ASN A 189 -10.59 -18.28 3.19
C ASN A 189 -9.81 -17.59 4.31
N THR A 190 -8.65 -16.99 3.99
CA THR A 190 -7.83 -16.24 4.96
C THR A 190 -8.56 -15.01 5.49
N ILE A 191 -9.28 -14.27 4.64
CA ILE A 191 -10.00 -13.04 5.02
C ILE A 191 -11.30 -13.35 5.75
N LYS A 192 -11.92 -14.49 5.44
CA LYS A 192 -13.14 -14.95 6.10
C LYS A 192 -12.89 -15.42 7.54
N ALA A 193 -11.67 -15.91 7.81
CA ALA A 193 -11.22 -16.37 9.13
C ALA A 193 -10.94 -15.18 10.05
#